data_AF-A0A7U9QXK1-F1
#
_entry.id   AF-A0A7U9QXK1-F1
#
_cell.length_a   1.000
_cell.length_b   1.000
_cell.length_c   1.000
_cell.angle_alpha   90.00
_cell.angle_beta   90.00
_cell.angle_gamma   90.00
#
_symmetry.space_group_name_H-M   'P 1'
#
loop_
_entity.id
_entity.type
_entity.pdbx_description
1 polymer ?
#
loop_
_entity_poly.entity_id
_entity_poly.type
_entity_poly.pdbx_seq_one_letter_code
_entity_poly.pdbx_strand_id
1 'polypeptide(L)'
;MKTIYNNEIYEVIDISPMDEDNGCQITLCSDRTGRVVAEDALCHDGAGYPLAFLPLGISDGQTLALIREFDTWYANTGQNLRYWAAEFQLIVRMLLCGYMVANPQYLELDEVIGPAWETIKGDRESMGKEADKVMEGGKERKLKERLKANYEEYIRELGQKPAGELIGMAPEIAAAEFMYKELSVEGAFGEYAGYLLQFENPLELLRDSWQGYEDCDRHEEIDHMLWDMKDKGIGIGDYPMAEQAGEDAQGQGVVMC
;
A
#
# COMPACT_ATOMS: atom_id res chain seq x y z
N MET A 1 4.22 28.09 3.56
CA MET A 1 3.90 26.67 3.34
C MET A 1 2.44 26.55 2.94
N LYS A 2 2.16 25.73 1.93
CA LYS A 2 0.84 25.52 1.36
C LYS A 2 0.29 24.13 1.68
N THR A 3 -1.03 24.02 1.68
CA THR A 3 -1.76 22.76 1.78
C THR A 3 -3.01 22.79 0.90
N ILE A 4 -3.70 21.66 0.79
CA ILE A 4 -4.96 21.55 0.06
C ILE A 4 -6.08 21.34 1.08
N TYR A 5 -7.06 22.24 1.06
CA TYR A 5 -8.24 22.18 1.90
C TYR A 5 -9.48 22.58 1.11
N ASN A 6 -10.59 21.89 1.34
CA ASN A 6 -11.89 22.20 0.72
C ASN A 6 -11.82 22.46 -0.80
N ASN A 7 -11.07 21.62 -1.51
CA ASN A 7 -10.84 21.73 -2.97
C ASN A 7 -10.23 23.07 -3.40
N GLU A 8 -9.25 23.56 -2.66
CA GLU A 8 -8.44 24.70 -3.04
C GLU A 8 -7.06 24.59 -2.39
N ILE A 9 -6.09 25.33 -2.94
CA ILE A 9 -4.79 25.53 -2.31
C ILE A 9 -4.90 26.69 -1.32
N TYR A 10 -4.39 26.46 -0.11
CA TYR A 10 -4.31 27.46 0.94
C TYR A 10 -2.88 27.63 1.41
N GLU A 11 -2.49 28.85 1.73
CA GLU A 11 -1.32 29.14 2.56
C GLU A 11 -1.68 28.87 4.03
N VAL A 12 -0.80 28.14 4.72
CA VAL A 12 -0.89 27.90 6.16
C VAL A 12 -0.22 29.07 6.89
N ILE A 13 -1.01 29.85 7.63
CA ILE A 13 -0.54 31.05 8.34
C ILE A 13 -0.04 30.70 9.73
N ASP A 14 -0.84 29.93 10.47
CA ASP A 14 -0.57 29.60 11.87
C ASP A 14 -1.21 28.26 12.24
N ILE A 15 -0.61 27.56 13.20
CA ILE A 15 -1.11 26.31 13.76
C ILE A 15 -1.02 26.41 15.27
N SER A 16 -2.15 26.27 15.96
CA SER A 16 -2.17 26.25 17.42
C SER A 16 -1.46 25.01 17.96
N PRO A 17 -0.99 25.04 19.23
CA PRO A 17 -0.54 23.83 19.90
C PRO A 17 -1.62 22.74 19.89
N MET A 18 -1.18 21.48 19.88
CA MET A 18 -2.04 20.32 20.04
C MET A 18 -2.68 20.30 21.42
N ASP A 19 -3.98 20.09 21.48
CA ASP A 19 -4.75 19.94 22.72
C ASP A 19 -4.73 18.50 23.27
N GLU A 20 -5.46 18.26 24.37
CA GLU A 20 -5.51 16.95 25.03
C GLU A 20 -6.24 15.86 24.21
N ASP A 21 -7.06 16.27 23.23
CA ASP A 21 -7.88 15.40 22.38
C ASP A 21 -7.23 15.17 21.00
N ASN A 22 -5.93 15.48 20.85
CA ASN A 22 -5.20 15.44 19.59
C ASN A 22 -5.82 16.36 18.51
N GLY A 23 -6.41 17.48 18.93
CA GLY A 23 -6.92 18.55 18.08
C GLY A 23 -5.97 19.74 18.01
N CYS A 24 -6.12 20.55 16.96
CA CYS A 24 -5.46 21.85 16.84
C CYS A 24 -6.26 22.75 15.89
N GLN A 25 -6.09 24.06 15.99
CA GLN A 25 -6.62 25.00 14.99
C GLN A 25 -5.56 25.40 13.99
N ILE A 26 -5.95 25.44 12.72
CA ILE A 26 -5.12 25.94 11.62
C ILE A 26 -5.75 27.20 11.04
N THR A 27 -4.96 28.26 10.94
CA THR A 27 -5.33 29.47 10.21
C THR A 27 -4.82 29.37 8.77
N LEU A 28 -5.73 29.48 7.81
CA LEU A 28 -5.47 29.29 6.38
C LEU A 28 -5.83 30.55 5.59
N CYS A 29 -5.05 30.89 4.56
CA CYS A 29 -5.36 31.93 3.58
C CYS A 29 -5.57 31.31 2.20
N SER A 30 -6.74 31.53 1.60
CA SER A 30 -7.06 31.02 0.26
C SER A 30 -6.18 31.69 -0.80
N ASP A 31 -5.45 30.90 -1.59
CA ASP A 31 -4.63 31.44 -2.69
C ASP A 31 -5.51 32.10 -3.77
N ARG A 32 -6.75 31.63 -3.95
CA ARG A 32 -7.66 32.14 -4.99
C ARG A 32 -8.39 33.41 -4.58
N THR A 33 -8.83 33.50 -3.32
CA THR A 33 -9.73 34.56 -2.85
C THR A 33 -9.10 35.50 -1.84
N GLY A 34 -7.95 35.14 -1.26
CA GLY A 34 -7.31 35.86 -0.16
C GLY A 34 -8.10 35.81 1.15
N ARG A 35 -9.15 34.97 1.22
CA ARG A 35 -9.97 34.82 2.43
C ARG A 35 -9.19 34.04 3.49
N VAL A 36 -9.15 34.58 4.70
CA VAL A 36 -8.61 33.91 5.87
C VAL A 36 -9.72 33.14 6.59
N VAL A 37 -9.44 31.89 6.96
CA VAL A 37 -10.32 31.00 7.73
C VAL A 37 -9.52 30.33 8.85
N ALA A 38 -10.21 29.96 9.92
CA ALA A 38 -9.65 29.15 11.01
C ALA A 38 -10.46 27.86 11.08
N GLU A 39 -9.77 26.72 11.05
CA GLU A 39 -10.39 25.40 10.90
C GLU A 39 -9.80 24.44 11.94
N ASP A 40 -10.65 23.57 12.47
CA ASP A 40 -10.22 22.51 13.38
C ASP A 40 -9.56 21.39 12.56
N ALA A 41 -8.41 20.93 13.02
CA ALA A 41 -7.60 19.91 12.40
C ALA A 41 -7.26 18.80 13.41
N LEU A 42 -7.00 17.61 12.88
CA LEU A 42 -6.42 16.52 13.68
C LEU A 42 -4.92 16.75 13.78
N CYS A 43 -4.37 16.59 14.98
CA CYS A 43 -2.96 16.72 15.26
C CYS A 43 -2.39 15.38 15.78
N HIS A 44 -1.24 14.97 15.27
CA HIS A 44 -0.55 13.76 15.71
C HIS A 44 0.94 14.05 15.92
N ASP A 45 1.55 13.42 16.92
CA ASP A 45 3.01 13.44 17.06
C ASP A 45 3.65 12.62 15.93
N GLY A 46 4.23 13.32 14.95
CA GLY A 46 4.75 12.78 13.70
C GLY A 46 6.23 12.45 13.74
N ALA A 47 6.74 12.03 14.90
CA ALA A 47 8.15 11.71 15.22
C ALA A 47 8.94 12.81 15.93
N GLY A 48 8.35 13.40 16.99
CA GLY A 48 8.97 14.38 17.87
C GLY A 48 8.49 15.81 17.64
N TYR A 49 7.48 16.00 16.79
CA TYR A 49 6.81 17.28 16.52
C TYR A 49 5.37 17.03 16.04
N PRO A 50 4.44 17.98 16.29
CA PRO A 50 3.05 17.84 15.88
C PRO A 50 2.87 18.06 14.36
N LEU A 51 2.20 17.12 13.72
CA LEU A 51 1.67 17.21 12.37
C LEU A 51 0.17 17.45 12.41
N ALA A 52 -0.30 18.43 11.64
CA ALA A 52 -1.69 18.85 11.55
C ALA A 52 -2.30 18.39 10.22
N PHE A 53 -3.54 17.92 10.29
CA PHE A 53 -4.24 17.22 9.22
C PHE A 53 -5.64 17.79 9.01
N LEU A 54 -5.91 18.25 7.79
CA LEU A 54 -7.20 18.83 7.38
C LEU A 54 -8.02 17.80 6.59
N PRO A 55 -9.35 17.76 6.75
CA PRO A 55 -10.21 16.87 5.98
C PRO A 55 -10.03 17.08 4.46
N LEU A 56 -9.81 15.96 3.76
CA LEU A 56 -9.58 15.88 2.32
C LEU A 56 -10.65 14.99 1.69
N GLY A 57 -11.68 15.62 1.12
CA GLY A 57 -12.81 14.93 0.47
C GLY A 57 -12.47 14.42 -0.93
N ILE A 58 -11.65 13.36 -1.02
CA ILE A 58 -11.17 12.75 -2.27
C ILE A 58 -11.56 11.27 -2.36
N SER A 59 -11.55 10.70 -3.57
CA SER A 59 -11.87 9.28 -3.81
C SER A 59 -10.69 8.36 -3.49
N ASP A 60 -10.94 7.05 -3.30
CA ASP A 60 -9.88 6.05 -3.07
C ASP A 60 -8.83 6.04 -4.18
N GLY A 61 -9.24 6.24 -5.44
CA GLY A 61 -8.33 6.35 -6.58
C GLY A 61 -7.42 7.58 -6.50
N GLN A 62 -7.97 8.73 -6.09
CA GLN A 62 -7.21 9.96 -5.86
C GLN A 62 -6.27 9.81 -4.67
N THR A 63 -6.71 9.15 -3.60
CA THR A 63 -5.90 8.84 -2.42
C THR A 63 -4.70 7.98 -2.80
N LEU A 64 -4.90 6.90 -3.56
CA LEU A 64 -3.81 6.02 -4.00
C LEU A 64 -2.82 6.76 -4.92
N ALA A 65 -3.33 7.57 -5.85
CA ALA A 65 -2.48 8.38 -6.73
C ALA A 65 -1.63 9.36 -5.91
N LEU A 66 -2.23 10.04 -4.93
CA LEU A 66 -1.52 10.98 -4.07
C LEU A 66 -0.48 10.28 -3.19
N ILE A 67 -0.77 9.08 -2.66
CA ILE A 67 0.21 8.29 -1.89
C ILE A 67 1.45 7.95 -2.74
N ARG A 68 1.27 7.57 -4.01
CA ARG A 68 2.39 7.28 -4.93
C ARG A 68 3.25 8.51 -5.20
N GLU A 69 2.62 9.67 -5.33
CA GLU A 69 3.32 10.95 -5.46
C GLU A 69 4.11 11.27 -4.20
N PHE A 70 3.51 11.13 -3.01
CA PHE A 70 4.19 11.33 -1.73
C PHE A 70 5.40 10.40 -1.57
N ASP A 71 5.28 9.11 -1.90
CA ASP A 71 6.39 8.15 -1.85
C ASP A 71 7.57 8.64 -2.71
N THR A 72 7.26 9.09 -3.93
CA THR A 72 8.25 9.65 -4.86
C THR A 72 8.89 10.93 -4.32
N TRP A 73 8.10 11.86 -3.77
CA TRP A 73 8.62 13.13 -3.28
C TRP A 73 9.52 12.94 -2.05
N TYR A 74 9.10 12.12 -1.09
CA TYR A 74 9.89 11.81 0.10
C TYR A 74 11.21 11.11 -0.25
N ALA A 75 11.20 10.17 -1.20
CA ALA A 75 12.41 9.53 -1.69
C ALA A 75 13.41 10.52 -2.33
N ASN A 76 12.94 11.65 -2.85
CA ASN A 76 13.76 12.66 -3.53
C ASN A 76 14.17 13.86 -2.67
N THR A 77 13.85 13.87 -1.38
CA THR A 77 14.25 14.94 -0.45
C THR A 77 15.77 14.98 -0.17
N GLY A 78 16.50 13.94 -0.56
CA GLY A 78 17.93 13.78 -0.26
C GLY A 78 18.21 13.47 1.22
N GLN A 79 17.16 13.28 2.02
CA GLN A 79 17.26 12.98 3.44
C GLN A 79 17.44 11.48 3.71
N ASN A 80 18.03 11.13 4.85
CA ASN A 80 18.16 9.73 5.23
C ASN A 80 16.78 9.12 5.49
N LEU A 81 16.56 7.91 4.95
CA LEU A 81 15.32 7.13 5.10
C LEU A 81 14.81 7.09 6.55
N ARG A 82 15.70 6.98 7.54
CA ARG A 82 15.32 6.88 8.95
C ARG A 82 14.70 8.15 9.52
N TYR A 83 14.94 9.32 8.91
CA TYR A 83 14.42 10.59 9.41
C TYR A 83 12.97 10.82 8.99
N TRP A 84 12.64 10.52 7.74
CA TRP A 84 11.32 10.81 7.19
C TRP A 84 10.35 9.63 7.22
N ALA A 85 10.82 8.38 7.39
CA ALA A 85 9.96 7.19 7.32
C ALA A 85 8.76 7.24 8.27
N ALA A 86 8.95 7.77 9.49
CA ALA A 86 7.87 7.87 10.47
C ALA A 86 6.83 8.95 10.10
N GLU A 87 7.29 10.13 9.66
CA GLU A 87 6.40 11.19 9.14
C GLU A 87 5.63 10.70 7.91
N PHE A 88 6.32 10.10 6.94
CA PHE A 88 5.70 9.54 5.74
C PHE A 88 4.66 8.47 6.07
N GLN A 89 4.98 7.52 6.95
CA GLN A 89 4.04 6.48 7.36
C GLN A 89 2.77 7.08 7.97
N LEU A 90 2.91 8.09 8.83
CA LEU A 90 1.77 8.78 9.43
C LEU A 90 0.95 9.53 8.37
N ILE A 91 1.60 10.24 7.44
CA ILE A 91 0.92 10.94 6.35
C ILE A 91 0.12 9.96 5.48
N VAL A 92 0.71 8.82 5.09
CA VAL A 92 0.01 7.79 4.31
C VAL A 92 -1.22 7.29 5.06
N ARG A 93 -1.10 7.02 6.37
CA ARG A 93 -2.23 6.60 7.21
C ARG A 93 -3.34 7.65 7.22
N MET A 94 -2.99 8.93 7.34
CA MET A 94 -3.97 10.02 7.37
C MET A 94 -4.61 10.26 6.01
N LEU A 95 -3.86 10.14 4.92
CA LEU A 95 -4.38 10.18 3.54
C LEU A 95 -5.41 9.06 3.31
N LEU A 96 -5.11 7.83 3.76
CA LEU A 96 -6.06 6.71 3.71
C LEU A 96 -7.32 6.96 4.55
N CYS A 97 -7.25 7.80 5.58
CA CYS A 97 -8.39 8.25 6.37
C CYS A 97 -9.08 9.50 5.79
N GLY A 98 -8.65 10.00 4.63
CA GLY A 98 -9.24 11.18 3.97
C GLY A 98 -8.78 12.49 4.59
N TYR A 99 -7.49 12.62 4.95
CA TYR A 99 -6.92 13.86 5.47
C TYR A 99 -5.64 14.27 4.74
N MET A 100 -5.47 15.57 4.51
CA MET A 100 -4.26 16.20 3.95
C MET A 100 -3.38 16.75 5.06
N VAL A 101 -2.07 16.52 4.96
CA VAL A 101 -1.10 17.12 5.87
C VAL A 101 -0.94 18.63 5.57
N ALA A 102 -0.87 19.45 6.62
CA ALA A 102 -0.72 20.89 6.51
C ALA A 102 0.72 21.38 6.76
N ASN A 103 1.51 20.64 7.53
CA ASN A 103 2.84 21.08 7.99
C ASN A 103 3.91 19.97 8.04
N PRO A 104 4.13 19.19 6.97
CA PRO A 104 5.22 18.22 6.96
C PRO A 104 6.57 18.93 7.18
N GLN A 105 7.48 18.31 7.93
CA GLN A 105 8.80 18.87 8.19
C GLN A 105 9.83 18.49 7.14
N TYR A 106 9.70 17.28 6.58
CA TYR A 106 10.72 16.72 5.71
C TYR A 106 10.39 16.88 4.23
N LEU A 107 9.18 17.32 3.91
CA LEU A 107 8.72 17.60 2.55
C LEU A 107 8.33 19.07 2.39
N GLU A 108 8.98 19.76 1.45
CA GLU A 108 8.62 21.12 1.07
C GLU A 108 7.35 21.12 0.21
N LEU A 109 6.18 21.18 0.85
CA LEU A 109 4.90 21.16 0.13
C LEU A 109 4.80 22.24 -0.94
N ASP A 110 5.39 23.41 -0.74
CA ASP A 110 5.34 24.50 -1.72
C ASP A 110 5.90 24.10 -3.11
N GLU A 111 6.82 23.14 -3.17
CA GLU A 111 7.41 22.62 -4.40
C GLU A 111 6.50 21.59 -5.10
N VAL A 112 5.69 20.87 -4.33
CA VAL A 112 4.91 19.71 -4.80
C VAL A 112 3.39 19.91 -4.76
N ILE A 113 2.91 21.03 -4.20
CA ILE A 113 1.47 21.30 -4.03
C ILE A 113 0.73 21.44 -5.36
N GLY A 114 1.40 21.94 -6.40
CA GLY A 114 0.85 22.01 -7.75
C GLY A 114 0.55 20.63 -8.31
N PRO A 115 1.56 19.74 -8.42
CA PRO A 115 1.36 18.33 -8.75
C PRO A 115 0.30 17.63 -7.88
N ALA A 116 0.34 17.81 -6.55
CA ALA A 116 -0.68 17.27 -5.64
C ALA A 116 -2.10 17.71 -6.01
N TRP A 117 -2.26 18.99 -6.34
CA TRP A 117 -3.53 19.57 -6.73
C TRP A 117 -4.04 19.03 -8.06
N GLU A 118 -3.16 18.86 -9.04
CA GLU A 118 -3.51 18.25 -10.33
C GLU A 118 -3.89 16.78 -10.18
N THR A 119 -3.26 16.03 -9.28
CA THR A 119 -3.68 14.65 -8.93
C THR A 119 -5.11 14.61 -8.37
N ILE A 120 -5.46 15.56 -7.51
CA ILE A 120 -6.80 15.67 -6.92
C ILE A 120 -7.83 16.20 -7.93
N LYS A 121 -7.41 17.02 -8.90
CA LYS A 121 -8.29 17.56 -9.95
C LYS A 121 -8.48 16.64 -11.14
N GLY A 122 -7.45 15.89 -11.52
CA GLY A 122 -7.39 15.13 -12.78
C GLY A 122 -8.52 14.11 -12.93
N ASP A 123 -9.05 13.62 -11.81
CA ASP A 123 -10.20 12.71 -11.79
C ASP A 123 -11.56 13.43 -11.94
N ARG A 124 -11.62 14.76 -11.72
CA ARG A 124 -12.84 15.59 -11.85
C ARG A 124 -13.03 16.17 -13.26
N GLU A 125 -11.94 16.51 -13.96
CA GLU A 125 -12.01 16.92 -15.38
C GLU A 125 -12.22 15.72 -16.33
N SER A 126 -12.15 14.49 -15.80
CA SER A 126 -12.58 13.28 -16.50
C SER A 126 -14.11 13.18 -16.69
N MET A 127 -14.92 14.18 -16.32
CA MET A 127 -16.32 14.26 -16.73
C MET A 127 -16.53 14.40 -18.24
N GLY A 128 -15.46 14.69 -19.01
CA GLY A 128 -15.45 14.51 -20.47
C GLY A 128 -15.26 13.05 -20.94
N LYS A 129 -14.92 12.14 -20.02
CA LYS A 129 -14.73 10.70 -20.24
C LYS A 129 -15.89 9.87 -19.69
N GLU A 130 -17.11 10.40 -19.58
CA GLU A 130 -18.23 9.59 -19.11
C GLU A 130 -18.56 8.45 -20.09
N ALA A 131 -18.28 8.65 -21.39
CA ALA A 131 -18.33 7.58 -22.40
C ALA A 131 -17.19 6.56 -22.23
N ASP A 132 -15.98 7.01 -21.85
CA ASP A 132 -14.82 6.13 -21.64
C ASP A 132 -14.89 5.40 -20.30
N LYS A 133 -15.31 6.02 -19.19
CA LYS A 133 -15.54 5.37 -17.89
C LYS A 133 -16.71 4.38 -17.94
N VAL A 134 -17.79 4.66 -18.69
CA VAL A 134 -18.86 3.68 -18.94
C VAL A 134 -18.34 2.53 -19.82
N MET A 135 -17.52 2.82 -20.84
CA MET A 135 -16.91 1.79 -21.68
C MET A 135 -15.85 0.96 -20.91
N GLU A 136 -15.09 1.59 -20.02
CA GLU A 136 -14.02 1.01 -19.20
C GLU A 136 -14.60 0.19 -18.06
N GLY A 137 -15.64 0.68 -17.37
CA GLY A 137 -16.44 -0.14 -16.44
C GLY A 137 -17.13 -1.30 -17.15
N GLY A 138 -17.53 -1.13 -18.42
CA GLY A 138 -18.03 -2.20 -19.27
C GLY A 138 -16.96 -3.26 -19.60
N LYS A 139 -15.72 -2.83 -19.89
CA LYS A 139 -14.58 -3.72 -20.12
C LYS A 139 -14.16 -4.43 -18.84
N GLU A 140 -14.10 -3.73 -17.72
CA GLU A 140 -13.77 -4.31 -16.42
C GLU A 140 -14.76 -5.40 -16.02
N ARG A 141 -16.06 -5.10 -16.12
CA ARG A 141 -17.12 -6.10 -15.84
C ARG A 141 -16.96 -7.32 -16.75
N LYS A 142 -16.75 -7.11 -18.05
CA LYS A 142 -16.57 -8.21 -19.01
C LYS A 142 -15.31 -9.04 -18.70
N LEU A 143 -14.23 -8.39 -18.26
CA LEU A 143 -13.00 -9.06 -17.87
C LEU A 143 -13.20 -9.89 -16.60
N LYS A 144 -13.88 -9.34 -15.58
CA LYS A 144 -14.24 -10.08 -14.36
C LYS A 144 -15.08 -11.31 -14.65
N GLU A 145 -16.08 -11.17 -15.53
CA GLU A 145 -16.89 -12.30 -15.99
C GLU A 145 -16.03 -13.37 -16.70
N ARG A 146 -15.09 -12.96 -17.57
CA ARG A 146 -14.17 -13.88 -18.25
C ARG A 146 -13.20 -14.57 -17.28
N LEU A 147 -12.57 -13.82 -16.38
CA LEU A 147 -11.66 -14.36 -15.37
C LEU A 147 -12.35 -15.37 -14.47
N LYS A 148 -13.59 -15.08 -14.05
CA LYS A 148 -14.42 -16.03 -13.30
C LYS A 148 -14.66 -17.30 -14.10
N ALA A 149 -15.06 -17.18 -15.37
CA ALA A 149 -15.28 -18.35 -16.23
C ALA A 149 -13.99 -19.17 -16.41
N ASN A 150 -12.84 -18.51 -16.66
CA ASN A 150 -11.56 -19.20 -16.77
C ASN A 150 -11.15 -19.87 -15.46
N TYR A 151 -11.40 -19.25 -14.31
CA TYR A 151 -11.09 -19.83 -13.00
C TYR A 151 -11.98 -21.04 -12.70
N GLU A 152 -13.28 -20.95 -12.95
CA GLU A 152 -14.22 -22.07 -12.78
C GLU A 152 -13.87 -23.25 -13.69
N GLU A 153 -13.46 -22.97 -14.93
CA GLU A 153 -12.96 -23.98 -15.86
C GLU A 153 -11.66 -24.62 -15.36
N TYR A 154 -10.70 -23.82 -14.91
CA TYR A 154 -9.44 -24.29 -14.34
C TYR A 154 -9.67 -25.20 -13.13
N ILE A 155 -10.54 -24.81 -12.19
CA ILE A 155 -10.91 -25.65 -11.02
C ILE A 155 -11.53 -26.98 -11.46
N ARG A 156 -12.40 -26.96 -12.48
CA ARG A 156 -13.02 -28.17 -13.03
C ARG A 156 -11.97 -29.09 -13.66
N GLU A 157 -10.98 -28.54 -14.37
CA GLU A 157 -9.88 -29.31 -14.95
C GLU A 157 -8.98 -29.93 -13.88
N LEU A 158 -8.64 -29.16 -12.83
CA LEU A 158 -7.91 -29.69 -11.67
C LEU A 158 -8.67 -30.84 -11.01
N GLY A 159 -9.99 -30.74 -10.88
CA GLY A 159 -10.83 -31.80 -10.31
C GLY A 159 -10.82 -33.14 -11.08
N GLN A 160 -10.34 -33.16 -12.32
CA GLN A 160 -10.21 -34.38 -13.13
C GLN A 160 -8.81 -35.00 -13.05
N LYS A 161 -7.84 -34.32 -12.43
CA LYS A 161 -6.45 -34.79 -12.33
C LYS A 161 -6.24 -35.71 -11.12
N PRO A 162 -5.31 -36.67 -11.20
CA PRO A 162 -4.94 -37.47 -10.06
C PRO A 162 -4.17 -36.63 -9.03
N ALA A 163 -4.25 -37.03 -7.75
CA ALA A 163 -3.64 -36.29 -6.64
C ALA A 163 -2.13 -36.03 -6.80
N GLY A 164 -1.39 -36.98 -7.38
CA GLY A 164 0.04 -36.82 -7.62
C GLY A 164 0.38 -35.71 -8.61
N GLU A 165 -0.45 -35.52 -9.65
CA GLU A 165 -0.28 -34.40 -10.59
C GLU A 165 -0.63 -33.08 -9.93
N LEU A 166 -1.70 -33.04 -9.12
CA LEU A 166 -2.11 -31.84 -8.40
C LEU A 166 -1.03 -31.32 -7.44
N ILE A 167 -0.28 -32.21 -6.78
CA ILE A 167 0.84 -31.84 -5.91
C ILE A 167 1.94 -31.14 -6.72
N GLY A 168 2.26 -31.65 -7.90
CA GLY A 168 3.25 -31.03 -8.79
C GLY A 168 2.83 -29.65 -9.30
N MET A 169 1.52 -29.45 -9.49
CA MET A 169 0.93 -28.19 -9.93
C MET A 169 0.71 -27.18 -8.79
N ALA A 170 1.08 -27.49 -7.54
CA ALA A 170 0.80 -26.63 -6.39
C ALA A 170 1.24 -25.16 -6.57
N PRO A 171 2.43 -24.83 -7.14
CA PRO A 171 2.82 -23.45 -7.39
C PRO A 171 1.90 -22.74 -8.39
N GLU A 172 1.52 -23.43 -9.47
CA GLU A 172 0.60 -22.92 -10.50
C GLU A 172 -0.80 -22.67 -9.93
N ILE A 173 -1.27 -23.60 -9.09
CA ILE A 173 -2.57 -23.51 -8.41
C ILE A 173 -2.58 -22.31 -7.47
N ALA A 174 -1.52 -22.12 -6.68
CA ALA A 174 -1.38 -20.99 -5.76
C ALA A 174 -1.34 -19.66 -6.51
N ALA A 175 -0.56 -19.56 -7.58
CA ALA A 175 -0.50 -18.38 -8.43
C ALA A 175 -1.87 -18.06 -9.07
N ALA A 176 -2.59 -19.07 -9.57
CA ALA A 176 -3.91 -18.89 -10.15
C ALA A 176 -4.94 -18.40 -9.12
N GLU A 177 -4.94 -18.98 -7.92
CA GLU A 177 -5.83 -18.57 -6.82
C GLU A 177 -5.52 -17.15 -6.37
N PHE A 178 -4.24 -16.82 -6.19
CA PHE A 178 -3.80 -15.48 -5.79
C PHE A 178 -4.24 -14.43 -6.81
N MET A 179 -3.89 -14.62 -8.09
CA MET A 179 -4.23 -13.68 -9.16
C MET A 179 -5.75 -13.52 -9.30
N TYR A 180 -6.52 -14.61 -9.22
CA TYR A 180 -7.98 -14.51 -9.28
C TYR A 180 -8.56 -13.70 -8.12
N LYS A 181 -8.07 -13.88 -6.89
CA LYS A 181 -8.55 -13.14 -5.71
C LYS A 181 -8.19 -11.67 -5.78
N GLU A 182 -6.94 -11.33 -6.04
CA GLU A 182 -6.47 -9.94 -6.10
C GLU A 182 -7.21 -9.16 -7.19
N LEU A 183 -7.41 -9.79 -8.35
CA LEU A 183 -8.06 -9.17 -9.49
C LEU A 183 -9.60 -9.17 -9.39
N SER A 184 -10.19 -9.84 -8.40
CA SER A 184 -11.62 -9.77 -8.15
C SER A 184 -12.04 -8.47 -7.44
N VAL A 185 -11.09 -7.69 -6.93
CA VAL A 185 -11.32 -6.41 -6.25
C VAL A 185 -11.75 -5.32 -7.25
N GLU A 186 -12.53 -4.34 -6.78
CA GLU A 186 -12.97 -3.20 -7.60
C GLU A 186 -11.79 -2.29 -7.98
N GLY A 187 -11.71 -1.89 -9.25
CA GLY A 187 -10.63 -1.01 -9.73
C GLY A 187 -9.27 -1.71 -9.96
N ALA A 188 -9.18 -3.03 -9.77
CA ALA A 188 -7.93 -3.78 -9.91
C ALA A 188 -7.29 -3.72 -11.31
N PHE A 189 -8.08 -3.41 -12.35
CA PHE A 189 -7.63 -3.48 -13.74
C PHE A 189 -7.34 -2.13 -14.39
N GLY A 190 -7.94 -1.03 -13.90
CA GLY A 190 -7.85 0.30 -14.53
C GLY A 190 -7.92 0.24 -16.06
N GLU A 191 -6.95 0.88 -16.72
CA GLU A 191 -6.83 0.93 -18.18
C GLU A 191 -6.43 -0.40 -18.84
N TYR A 192 -5.90 -1.36 -18.06
CA TYR A 192 -5.39 -2.64 -18.57
C TYR A 192 -6.51 -3.64 -18.91
N ALA A 193 -7.77 -3.36 -18.52
CA ALA A 193 -8.88 -4.24 -18.82
C ALA A 193 -9.03 -4.54 -20.32
N GLY A 194 -8.79 -3.53 -21.17
CA GLY A 194 -8.81 -3.68 -22.63
C GLY A 194 -7.68 -4.55 -23.18
N TYR A 195 -6.48 -4.48 -22.58
CA TYR A 195 -5.35 -5.32 -22.94
C TYR A 195 -5.61 -6.79 -22.61
N LEU A 196 -6.04 -7.07 -21.38
CA LEU A 196 -6.29 -8.44 -20.91
C LEU A 196 -7.45 -9.12 -21.65
N LEU A 197 -8.46 -8.36 -22.09
CA LEU A 197 -9.57 -8.88 -22.88
C LEU A 197 -9.18 -9.37 -24.29
N GLN A 198 -7.97 -9.07 -24.76
CA GLN A 198 -7.47 -9.59 -26.04
C GLN A 198 -7.14 -11.09 -25.96
N PHE A 199 -6.91 -11.61 -24.75
CA PHE A 199 -6.58 -13.01 -24.52
C PHE A 199 -7.84 -13.84 -24.29
N GLU A 200 -7.80 -15.09 -24.77
CA GLU A 200 -8.86 -16.07 -24.55
C GLU A 200 -8.91 -16.52 -23.08
N ASN A 201 -7.73 -16.75 -22.50
CA ASN A 201 -7.53 -17.12 -21.11
C ASN A 201 -6.62 -16.10 -20.39
N PRO A 202 -7.12 -14.89 -20.04
CA PRO A 202 -6.33 -13.90 -19.31
C PRO A 202 -5.82 -14.42 -17.95
N LEU A 203 -6.53 -15.35 -17.29
CA LEU A 203 -6.10 -15.92 -16.02
C LEU A 203 -4.79 -16.71 -16.16
N GLU A 204 -4.67 -17.53 -17.19
CA GLU A 204 -3.45 -18.30 -17.48
C GLU A 204 -2.26 -17.36 -17.76
N LEU A 205 -2.46 -16.32 -18.59
CA LEU A 205 -1.43 -15.31 -18.83
C LEU A 205 -0.92 -14.68 -17.52
N LEU A 206 -1.84 -14.32 -16.63
CA LEU A 206 -1.53 -13.66 -15.37
C LEU A 206 -0.81 -14.60 -14.39
N ARG A 207 -1.27 -15.85 -14.29
CA ARG A 207 -0.64 -16.91 -13.48
C ARG A 207 0.80 -17.15 -13.93
N ASP A 208 1.00 -17.39 -15.22
CA ASP A 208 2.33 -17.73 -15.77
C ASP A 208 3.28 -16.53 -15.65
N SER A 209 2.76 -15.31 -15.77
CA SER A 209 3.54 -14.08 -15.54
C SER A 209 3.94 -13.92 -14.07
N TRP A 210 3.04 -14.21 -13.13
CA TRP A 210 3.30 -14.10 -11.69
C TRP A 210 4.42 -15.02 -11.22
N GLN A 211 4.50 -16.22 -11.78
CA GLN A 211 5.56 -17.18 -11.43
C GLN A 211 6.96 -16.65 -11.73
N GLY A 212 7.12 -15.78 -12.74
CA GLY A 212 8.39 -15.11 -13.02
C GLY A 212 8.77 -14.02 -12.01
N TYR A 213 7.80 -13.52 -11.22
CA TYR A 213 8.04 -12.54 -10.15
C TYR A 213 8.23 -13.18 -8.77
N GLU A 214 7.74 -14.41 -8.55
CA GLU A 214 7.92 -15.14 -7.28
C GLU A 214 9.34 -15.69 -7.08
N ASP A 215 10.15 -15.71 -8.13
CA ASP A 215 11.57 -16.14 -8.15
C ASP A 215 12.52 -15.15 -7.43
N CYS A 216 12.06 -14.56 -6.33
CA CYS A 216 12.91 -13.80 -5.42
C CYS A 216 13.80 -14.76 -4.62
N ASP A 217 15.09 -14.47 -4.56
CA ASP A 217 16.01 -15.11 -3.63
C ASP A 217 15.53 -14.84 -2.19
N ARG A 218 15.08 -15.90 -1.50
CA ARG A 218 14.59 -15.84 -0.11
C ARG A 218 15.63 -16.32 0.91
N HIS A 219 16.90 -16.44 0.51
CA HIS A 219 17.93 -17.00 1.37
C HIS A 219 18.14 -16.15 2.63
N GLU A 220 18.08 -14.82 2.52
CA GLU A 220 18.26 -13.92 3.67
C GLU A 220 17.09 -14.00 4.67
N GLU A 221 15.85 -14.11 4.20
CA GLU A 221 14.67 -14.25 5.05
C GLU A 221 14.67 -15.59 5.78
N ILE A 222 15.09 -16.66 5.09
CA ILE A 222 15.23 -17.98 5.69
C ILE A 222 16.35 -17.97 6.75
N ASP A 223 17.50 -17.38 6.45
CA ASP A 223 18.61 -17.27 7.42
C ASP A 223 18.18 -16.48 8.67
N HIS A 224 17.43 -15.39 8.49
CA HIS A 224 16.88 -14.62 9.60
C HIS A 224 15.84 -15.42 10.41
N MET A 225 14.92 -16.12 9.75
CA MET A 225 13.94 -16.99 10.41
C MET A 225 14.65 -18.07 11.24
N LEU A 226 15.66 -18.73 10.68
CA LEU A 226 16.43 -19.78 11.37
C LEU A 226 17.20 -19.22 12.56
N TRP A 227 17.80 -18.03 12.41
CA TRP A 227 18.46 -17.33 13.51
C TRP A 227 17.48 -17.02 14.64
N ASP A 228 16.31 -16.47 14.33
CA ASP A 228 15.27 -16.12 15.31
C ASP A 228 14.74 -17.36 16.05
N MET A 229 14.51 -18.46 15.30
CA MET A 229 14.09 -19.74 15.88
C MET A 229 15.11 -20.27 16.86
N LYS A 230 16.40 -20.19 16.54
CA LYS A 230 17.48 -20.66 17.41
C LYS A 230 17.65 -19.76 18.64
N ASP A 231 17.64 -18.43 18.46
CA ASP A 231 17.87 -17.46 19.53
C ASP A 231 16.74 -17.51 20.58
N LYS A 232 15.49 -17.57 20.12
CA LYS A 232 14.30 -17.61 20.99
C LYS A 232 13.89 -19.02 21.40
N GLY A 233 14.56 -20.06 20.91
CA GLY A 233 14.22 -21.45 21.18
C GLY A 233 12.84 -21.86 20.64
N ILE A 234 12.41 -21.27 19.52
CA ILE A 234 11.09 -21.55 18.93
C ILE A 234 10.99 -23.03 18.59
N GLY A 235 9.97 -23.69 19.14
CA GLY A 235 9.68 -25.10 18.93
C GLY A 235 10.30 -26.06 19.95
N ILE A 236 11.22 -25.60 20.81
CA ILE A 236 11.73 -26.42 21.92
C ILE A 236 10.62 -26.61 22.95
N GLY A 237 10.20 -27.87 23.15
CA GLY A 237 9.12 -28.23 24.07
C GLY A 237 7.73 -28.29 23.42
N ASP A 238 7.53 -27.56 22.32
CA ASP A 238 6.30 -27.61 21.54
C ASP A 238 6.30 -28.73 20.49
N TYR A 239 7.49 -29.11 20.00
CA TYR A 239 7.68 -30.19 19.03
C TYR A 239 8.54 -31.31 19.61
N PRO A 240 8.32 -32.58 19.20
CA PRO A 240 9.16 -33.70 19.62
C PRO A 240 10.61 -33.49 19.19
N MET A 241 11.52 -33.55 20.15
CA MET A 241 12.96 -33.50 19.87
C MET A 241 13.46 -34.87 19.44
N ALA A 242 14.38 -34.91 18.48
CA ALA A 242 15.03 -36.15 18.08
C ALA A 242 15.81 -36.74 19.27
N GLU A 243 15.75 -38.07 19.44
CA GLU A 243 16.38 -38.79 20.56
C GLU A 243 17.90 -38.56 20.66
N GLN A 244 18.55 -38.15 19.56
CA GLN A 244 19.99 -37.89 19.46
C GLN A 244 20.39 -36.45 19.83
N ALA A 245 19.45 -35.56 20.16
CA ALA A 245 19.74 -34.14 20.44
C ALA A 245 20.45 -33.88 21.79
N GLY A 246 20.71 -34.93 22.59
CA GLY A 246 21.24 -34.82 23.96
C GLY A 246 22.77 -34.87 24.12
N GLU A 247 23.55 -35.06 23.07
CA GLU A 247 25.00 -35.30 23.21
C GLU A 247 25.87 -34.03 23.09
N ASP A 248 25.39 -32.94 22.47
CA ASP A 248 26.20 -31.73 22.22
C ASP A 248 26.03 -30.60 23.27
N ALA A 249 25.18 -30.78 24.29
CA ALA A 249 24.88 -29.74 25.28
C ALA A 249 25.72 -29.80 26.57
N GLN A 250 26.75 -30.66 26.64
CA GLN A 250 27.67 -30.74 27.79
C GLN A 250 29.10 -30.37 27.38
N GLY A 251 29.38 -29.08 27.29
CA GLY A 251 30.73 -28.58 27.03
C GLY A 251 30.95 -27.17 27.54
N GLN A 252 31.61 -27.07 28.71
CA GLN A 252 32.26 -25.89 29.31
C GLN A 252 31.42 -25.05 30.29
N GLY A 253 31.28 -25.57 31.51
CA GLY A 253 31.19 -24.74 32.70
C GLY A 253 32.54 -24.06 32.97
N VAL A 254 32.58 -22.73 32.91
CA VAL A 254 33.74 -21.92 33.31
C VAL A 254 33.81 -21.93 34.83
N VAL A 255 34.87 -22.52 35.39
CA VAL A 255 35.23 -22.42 36.81
C VAL A 255 35.78 -21.01 37.05
N MET A 256 35.09 -20.23 37.89
CA MET A 256 35.55 -18.94 38.38
C MET A 256 36.61 -19.18 39.47
N CYS A 257 37.82 -18.68 39.26
CA CYS A 257 38.83 -18.43 40.31
C CYS A 257 38.73 -16.97 40.76
#